data_AF-A0A7W1SJA0-F1
#
_entry.id   AF-A0A7W1SJA0-F1
#
_cell.length_a   1.000
_cell.length_b   1.000
_cell.length_c   1.000
_cell.angle_alpha   90.00
_cell.angle_beta   90.00
_cell.angle_gamma   90.00
#
_symmetry.space_group_name_H-M   'P 1'
#
loop_
_entity.id
_entity.type
_entity.pdbx_description
1 polymer ?
#
loop_
_entity_poly.entity_id
_entity_poly.type
_entity_poly.pdbx_seq_one_letter_code
_entity_poly.pdbx_strand_id
1 'polypeptide(L)'
;MTERHPAGPWRWAALYAVVVTSVSAAFYIVGNYRFDGLRMSFGRALAWQVAIYGLWAMSIPAIAYAGRRRRTRRESPANRWTAPLPGYLLACVVLVAVHSAAYAWVTWLVRPAGPDGRAQFASVAGELMMERFPINILLFWSIVGVLYAVDHARALQERERVAGAVAADLVRAQLHTLRAQLQPH
;
A
#
# COMPACT_ATOMS: atom_id res chain seq x y z
N MET A 1 29.54 -2.32 18.18
CA MET A 1 28.19 -2.51 18.77
C MET A 1 27.17 -1.98 17.78
N THR A 2 26.50 -2.87 17.06
CA THR A 2 25.47 -2.54 16.06
C THR A 2 24.14 -2.31 16.77
N GLU A 3 23.69 -1.07 16.86
CA GLU A 3 22.35 -0.73 17.32
C GLU A 3 21.31 -1.34 16.38
N ARG A 4 20.68 -2.43 16.83
CA ARG A 4 19.45 -2.93 16.22
C ARG A 4 18.35 -1.94 16.59
N HIS A 5 18.01 -1.03 15.68
CA HIS A 5 16.77 -0.26 15.78
C HIS A 5 15.62 -1.26 16.04
N PRO A 6 14.93 -1.19 17.20
CA PRO A 6 13.81 -2.07 17.47
C PRO A 6 12.79 -1.80 16.37
N ALA A 7 12.42 -2.87 15.67
CA ALA A 7 11.42 -2.81 14.62
C ALA A 7 10.16 -2.18 15.24
N GLY A 8 9.86 -0.93 14.89
CA GLY A 8 8.93 -0.09 15.65
C GLY A 8 7.52 -0.70 15.79
N PRO A 9 6.73 -0.20 16.77
CA PRO A 9 5.40 -0.73 17.12
C PRO A 9 4.41 -0.76 15.94
N TRP A 10 4.70 -0.01 14.88
CA TRP A 10 3.94 0.02 13.64
C TRP A 10 3.86 -1.32 12.90
N ARG A 11 4.88 -2.20 13.02
CA ARG A 11 4.85 -3.52 12.37
C ARG A 11 3.79 -4.42 12.99
N TRP A 12 3.67 -4.37 14.30
CA TRP A 12 2.66 -5.12 15.04
C TRP A 12 1.27 -4.51 14.84
N ALA A 13 1.16 -3.19 14.77
CA ALA A 13 -0.10 -2.52 14.44
C ALA A 13 -0.59 -2.85 13.01
N ALA A 14 0.32 -2.89 12.02
CA ALA A 14 0.00 -3.26 10.65
C ALA A 14 -0.39 -4.74 10.54
N LEU A 15 0.35 -5.63 11.20
CA LEU A 15 0.01 -7.05 11.27
C LEU A 15 -1.36 -7.26 11.93
N TYR A 16 -1.60 -6.59 13.05
CA TYR A 16 -2.87 -6.63 13.76
C TYR A 16 -4.03 -6.12 12.91
N ALA A 17 -3.87 -4.99 12.22
CA ALA A 17 -4.89 -4.44 11.32
C ALA A 17 -5.22 -5.41 10.18
N VAL A 18 -4.21 -6.06 9.58
CA VAL A 18 -4.40 -7.07 8.53
C VAL A 18 -5.14 -8.30 9.08
N VAL A 19 -4.71 -8.84 10.23
CA VAL A 19 -5.33 -10.03 10.85
C VAL A 19 -6.77 -9.74 11.25
N VAL A 20 -7.04 -8.64 11.95
CA VAL A 20 -8.39 -8.26 12.39
C VAL A 20 -9.31 -8.00 11.20
N THR A 21 -8.85 -7.26 10.18
CA THR A 21 -9.67 -7.01 8.99
C THR A 21 -9.98 -8.31 8.24
N SER A 22 -9.01 -9.21 8.14
CA SER A 22 -9.19 -10.52 7.46
C SER A 22 -10.16 -11.43 8.22
N VAL A 23 -10.05 -11.49 9.55
CA VAL A 23 -10.91 -12.31 10.41
C VAL A 23 -12.34 -11.75 10.44
N SER A 24 -12.50 -10.44 10.64
CA SER A 24 -13.81 -9.79 10.65
C SER A 24 -14.54 -9.96 9.33
N ALA A 25 -13.83 -9.84 8.21
CA ALA A 25 -14.43 -10.01 6.91
C ALA A 25 -14.72 -11.50 6.58
N ALA A 26 -13.93 -12.46 7.10
CA ALA A 26 -14.28 -13.88 7.02
C ALA A 26 -15.56 -14.20 7.82
N PHE A 27 -15.74 -13.60 9.00
CA PHE A 27 -16.97 -13.70 9.77
C PHE A 27 -18.18 -13.11 9.03
N TYR A 28 -18.02 -11.92 8.43
CA TYR A 28 -19.06 -11.32 7.59
C TYR A 28 -19.48 -12.22 6.43
N ILE A 29 -18.51 -12.81 5.73
CA ILE A 29 -18.75 -13.74 4.62
C ILE A 29 -19.53 -14.98 5.09
N VAL A 30 -19.09 -15.64 6.15
CA VAL A 30 -19.78 -16.83 6.68
C VAL A 30 -21.20 -16.47 7.10
N GLY A 31 -21.39 -15.29 7.71
CA GLY A 31 -22.71 -14.74 8.04
C GLY A 31 -23.59 -14.59 6.80
N ASN A 32 -23.12 -13.87 5.79
CA ASN A 32 -23.88 -13.59 4.56
C ASN A 32 -24.31 -14.86 3.83
N TYR A 33 -23.38 -15.79 3.61
CA TYR A 33 -23.71 -17.05 2.95
C TYR A 33 -24.69 -17.91 3.75
N ARG A 34 -24.64 -17.82 5.09
CA ARG A 34 -25.60 -18.51 5.96
C ARG A 34 -26.99 -17.89 5.88
N PHE A 35 -27.10 -16.56 5.69
CA PHE A 35 -28.38 -15.90 5.40
C PHE A 35 -28.94 -16.32 4.04
N ASP A 36 -28.09 -16.56 3.05
CA ASP A 36 -28.48 -17.06 1.71
C ASP A 36 -28.78 -18.58 1.68
N GLY A 37 -28.80 -19.25 2.84
CA GLY A 37 -29.05 -20.69 2.94
C GLY A 37 -27.88 -21.58 2.50
N LEU A 38 -26.73 -20.99 2.16
CA LEU A 38 -25.53 -21.68 1.72
C LEU A 38 -24.57 -21.97 2.89
N ARG A 39 -23.91 -23.14 2.85
CA ARG A 39 -22.92 -23.52 3.87
C ARG A 39 -21.50 -23.25 3.39
N MET A 40 -20.91 -22.15 3.85
CA MET A 40 -19.49 -21.83 3.68
C MET A 40 -18.72 -22.21 4.94
N SER A 41 -17.68 -23.04 4.83
CA SER A 41 -16.83 -23.35 5.98
C SER A 41 -15.92 -22.15 6.31
N PHE A 42 -15.66 -21.93 7.60
CA PHE A 42 -14.82 -20.81 8.05
C PHE A 42 -13.41 -20.86 7.44
N GLY A 43 -12.78 -22.04 7.41
CA GLY A 43 -11.46 -22.20 6.80
C GLY A 43 -11.44 -21.87 5.31
N ARG A 44 -12.52 -22.18 4.58
CA ARG A 44 -12.69 -21.80 3.17
C ARG A 44 -12.86 -20.28 3.02
N ALA A 45 -13.66 -19.64 3.88
CA ALA A 45 -13.80 -18.19 3.89
C ALA A 45 -12.47 -17.49 4.24
N LEU A 46 -11.70 -18.02 5.18
CA LEU A 46 -10.39 -17.48 5.54
C LEU A 46 -9.39 -17.62 4.39
N ALA A 47 -9.31 -18.79 3.76
CA ALA A 47 -8.45 -19.02 2.59
C ALA A 47 -8.81 -18.08 1.43
N TRP A 48 -10.11 -17.87 1.20
CA TRP A 48 -10.59 -16.90 0.21
C TRP A 48 -10.08 -15.48 0.50
N GLN A 49 -10.17 -15.04 1.76
CA GLN A 49 -9.69 -13.72 2.18
C GLN A 49 -8.17 -13.59 2.07
N VAL A 50 -7.42 -14.59 2.52
CA VAL A 50 -5.96 -14.59 2.41
C VAL A 50 -5.52 -14.54 0.95
N ALA A 51 -6.20 -15.24 0.04
CA ALA A 51 -5.89 -15.18 -1.38
C ALA A 51 -6.11 -13.75 -1.94
N ILE A 52 -7.25 -13.12 -1.65
CA ILE A 52 -7.58 -11.78 -2.14
C ILE A 52 -6.65 -10.71 -1.56
N TYR A 53 -6.51 -10.66 -0.24
CA TYR A 53 -5.66 -9.64 0.41
C TYR A 53 -4.18 -9.91 0.17
N GLY A 54 -3.80 -11.18 -0.03
CA GLY A 54 -2.46 -11.56 -0.49
C GLY A 54 -2.10 -10.92 -1.83
N LEU A 55 -3.03 -10.89 -2.80
CA LEU A 55 -2.81 -10.17 -4.06
C LEU A 55 -2.52 -8.69 -3.84
N TRP A 56 -3.26 -8.02 -2.93
CA TRP A 56 -3.00 -6.63 -2.59
C TRP A 56 -1.62 -6.44 -1.94
N ALA A 57 -1.26 -7.30 -1.00
CA ALA A 57 0.04 -7.27 -0.35
C ALA A 57 1.20 -7.44 -1.34
N MET A 58 1.06 -8.32 -2.33
CA MET A 58 2.02 -8.49 -3.43
C MET A 58 2.07 -7.28 -4.38
N SER A 59 0.96 -6.56 -4.51
CA SER A 59 0.86 -5.40 -5.40
C SER A 59 1.58 -4.17 -4.83
N ILE A 60 1.60 -3.99 -3.51
CA ILE A 60 2.27 -2.85 -2.85
C ILE A 60 3.75 -2.68 -3.26
N PRO A 61 4.63 -3.70 -3.16
CA PRO A 61 6.03 -3.55 -3.57
C PRO A 61 6.18 -3.30 -5.06
N ALA A 62 5.30 -3.85 -5.91
CA ALA A 62 5.28 -3.59 -7.34
C ALA A 62 4.92 -2.13 -7.65
N ILE A 63 3.89 -1.58 -6.98
CA ILE A 63 3.49 -0.18 -7.06
C ILE A 63 4.63 0.73 -6.60
N ALA A 64 5.26 0.41 -5.46
CA ALA A 64 6.39 1.17 -4.92
C ALA A 64 7.61 1.15 -5.87
N TYR A 65 7.92 0.00 -6.46
CA TYR A 65 9.00 -0.12 -7.45
C TYR A 65 8.71 0.70 -8.71
N ALA A 66 7.49 0.61 -9.24
CA ALA A 66 7.06 1.38 -10.40
C ALA A 66 7.10 2.90 -10.14
N GLY A 67 6.71 3.34 -8.95
CA GLY A 67 6.77 4.74 -8.54
C GLY A 67 8.21 5.26 -8.44
N ARG A 68 9.10 4.50 -7.79
CA ARG A 68 10.53 4.87 -7.68
C ARG A 68 11.23 4.97 -9.04
N ARG A 69 11.02 3.98 -9.93
CA ARG A 69 11.63 3.95 -11.27
C ARG A 69 11.20 5.13 -12.15
N ARG A 70 9.95 5.58 -12.02
CA ARG A 70 9.45 6.75 -12.77
C ARG A 70 10.02 8.07 -12.24
N ARG A 71 10.36 8.13 -10.95
CA ARG A 71 10.95 9.31 -10.29
C ARG A 71 12.43 9.48 -10.60
N THR A 72 13.20 8.40 -10.65
CA THR A 72 14.65 8.44 -10.99
C THR A 72 14.92 8.85 -12.44
N ARG A 73 13.93 8.71 -13.34
CA ARG A 73 14.09 9.01 -14.76
C ARG A 73 13.88 10.49 -15.14
N ARG A 74 13.43 11.36 -14.22
CA ARG A 74 13.09 12.77 -14.54
C ARG A 74 13.56 13.74 -13.47
N GLU A 75 14.62 14.48 -13.81
CA GLU A 75 15.34 15.42 -12.93
C GLU A 75 14.71 16.82 -12.82
N SER A 76 13.65 17.14 -13.56
CA SER A 76 13.12 18.51 -13.59
C SER A 76 12.16 18.81 -12.41
N PRO A 77 12.41 19.84 -11.58
CA PRO A 77 11.60 20.18 -10.39
C PRO A 77 10.14 20.54 -10.68
N ALA A 78 9.87 21.15 -11.84
CA ALA A 78 8.54 21.65 -12.21
C ALA A 78 7.59 20.57 -12.75
N ASN A 79 8.11 19.44 -13.26
CA ASN A 79 7.32 18.38 -13.89
C ASN A 79 7.17 17.13 -13.00
N ARG A 80 7.42 17.26 -11.69
CA ARG A 80 7.41 16.13 -10.74
C ARG A 80 6.00 15.63 -10.39
N TRP A 81 4.96 16.42 -10.71
CA TRP A 81 3.59 16.25 -10.19
C TRP A 81 2.58 15.76 -11.24
N THR A 82 2.63 16.25 -12.49
CA THR A 82 1.65 15.92 -13.55
C THR A 82 2.17 14.91 -14.58
N ALA A 83 3.49 14.85 -14.81
CA ALA A 83 4.08 13.93 -15.79
C ALA A 83 3.89 12.42 -15.53
N PRO A 84 3.76 11.91 -14.29
CA PRO A 84 3.56 10.48 -14.07
C PRO A 84 2.09 10.08 -14.02
N LEU A 85 1.14 11.02 -14.08
CA LEU A 85 -0.30 10.76 -13.92
C LEU A 85 -0.85 9.73 -14.93
N PRO A 86 -0.55 9.83 -16.25
CA PRO A 86 -0.99 8.81 -17.21
C PRO A 86 -0.41 7.43 -16.91
N GLY A 87 0.80 7.42 -16.34
CA GLY A 87 1.49 6.21 -15.91
C GLY A 87 0.82 5.50 -14.74
N TYR A 88 0.40 6.28 -13.74
CA TYR A 88 -0.36 5.77 -12.60
C TYR A 88 -1.78 5.40 -12.98
N LEU A 89 -2.42 6.13 -13.90
CA LEU A 89 -3.72 5.76 -14.46
C LEU A 89 -3.66 4.42 -15.18
N LEU A 90 -2.68 4.22 -16.08
CA LEU A 90 -2.50 2.94 -16.75
C LEU A 90 -2.21 1.81 -15.76
N ALA A 91 -1.35 2.06 -14.77
CA ALA A 91 -1.05 1.08 -13.72
C ALA A 91 -2.29 0.76 -12.88
N CYS A 92 -3.11 1.76 -12.56
CA CYS A 92 -4.38 1.59 -11.86
C CYS A 92 -5.32 0.69 -12.66
N VAL A 93 -5.55 1.01 -13.94
CA VAL A 93 -6.45 0.24 -14.81
C VAL A 93 -5.98 -1.20 -14.92
N VAL A 94 -4.70 -1.43 -15.22
CA VAL A 94 -4.14 -2.77 -15.36
C VAL A 94 -4.22 -3.55 -14.05
N LEU A 95 -3.79 -2.95 -12.93
CA LEU A 95 -3.76 -3.64 -11.65
C LEU A 95 -5.17 -3.95 -11.15
N VAL A 96 -6.09 -2.99 -11.23
CA VAL A 96 -7.49 -3.18 -10.81
C VAL A 96 -8.18 -4.22 -11.69
N ALA A 97 -7.92 -4.23 -13.01
CA ALA A 97 -8.46 -5.25 -13.90
C ALA A 97 -7.94 -6.65 -13.57
N VAL A 98 -6.61 -6.80 -13.38
CA VAL A 98 -5.99 -8.08 -13.00
C VAL A 98 -6.50 -8.54 -11.64
N HIS A 99 -6.56 -7.64 -10.66
CA HIS A 99 -7.06 -7.96 -9.32
C HIS A 99 -8.53 -8.37 -9.35
N SER A 100 -9.37 -7.66 -10.11
CA SER A 100 -10.81 -7.97 -10.22
C SER A 100 -11.03 -9.31 -10.94
N ALA A 101 -10.26 -9.59 -11.99
CA ALA A 101 -10.30 -10.89 -12.67
C ALA A 101 -9.87 -12.04 -11.75
N ALA A 102 -8.78 -11.87 -11.00
CA ALA A 102 -8.31 -12.85 -10.03
C ALA A 102 -9.34 -13.05 -8.89
N TYR A 103 -9.93 -11.96 -8.39
CA TYR A 103 -10.98 -12.01 -7.38
C TYR A 103 -12.19 -12.80 -7.89
N ALA A 104 -12.67 -12.49 -9.10
CA ALA A 104 -13.79 -13.20 -9.71
C ALA A 104 -13.48 -14.70 -9.88
N TRP A 105 -12.27 -15.02 -10.32
CA TRP A 105 -11.81 -16.40 -10.49
C TRP A 105 -11.79 -17.17 -9.18
N VAL A 106 -11.16 -16.62 -8.14
CA VAL A 106 -11.11 -17.26 -6.81
C VAL A 106 -12.52 -17.39 -6.23
N THR A 107 -13.35 -16.36 -6.38
CA THR A 107 -14.73 -16.41 -5.88
C THR A 107 -15.53 -17.49 -6.59
N TRP A 108 -15.41 -17.60 -7.92
CA TRP A 108 -16.08 -18.64 -8.70
C TRP A 108 -15.64 -20.06 -8.32
N LEU A 109 -14.36 -20.27 -8.02
CA LEU A 109 -13.83 -21.56 -7.54
C LEU A 109 -14.36 -21.94 -6.15
N VAL A 110 -14.55 -20.95 -5.27
CA VAL A 110 -14.86 -21.15 -3.86
C VAL A 110 -16.37 -21.13 -3.58
N ARG A 111 -17.16 -20.42 -4.40
CA ARG A 111 -18.61 -20.26 -4.24
C ARG A 111 -19.29 -21.63 -4.29
N PRO A 112 -20.09 -21.99 -3.27
CA PRO A 112 -20.87 -23.22 -3.29
C PRO A 112 -21.86 -23.23 -4.46
N ALA A 113 -22.17 -24.41 -5.00
CA ALA A 113 -23.28 -24.55 -5.93
C ALA A 113 -24.59 -24.26 -5.18
N GLY A 114 -25.44 -23.42 -5.77
CA GLY A 114 -26.77 -23.13 -5.24
C GLY A 114 -27.80 -24.17 -5.68
N PRO A 115 -29.08 -23.96 -5.33
CA PRO A 115 -30.19 -24.83 -5.76
C PRO A 115 -30.27 -24.98 -7.29
N ASP A 116 -29.97 -23.90 -8.01
CA ASP A 116 -30.00 -23.85 -9.49
C ASP A 116 -28.66 -24.28 -10.13
N GLY A 117 -27.73 -24.83 -9.32
CA GLY A 117 -26.41 -25.25 -9.76
C GLY A 117 -25.32 -24.19 -9.56
N ARG A 118 -24.21 -24.32 -10.30
CA ARG A 118 -23.08 -23.38 -10.22
C ARG A 118 -23.35 -22.15 -11.08
N ALA A 119 -23.21 -20.97 -10.48
CA ALA A 119 -23.27 -19.72 -11.21
C ALA A 119 -22.22 -19.68 -12.35
N GLN A 120 -22.61 -19.11 -13.47
CA GLN A 120 -21.70 -18.90 -14.60
C GLN A 120 -20.60 -17.91 -14.20
N PHE A 121 -19.38 -18.13 -14.68
CA PHE A 121 -18.26 -17.24 -14.38
C PHE A 121 -18.56 -15.78 -14.76
N ALA A 122 -19.19 -15.56 -15.92
CA ALA A 122 -19.51 -14.22 -16.42
C ALA A 122 -20.47 -13.45 -15.49
N SER A 123 -21.46 -14.12 -14.89
CA SER A 123 -22.39 -13.45 -13.97
C SER A 123 -21.69 -13.06 -12.67
N VAL A 124 -20.87 -13.97 -12.11
CA VAL A 124 -20.07 -13.70 -10.91
C VAL A 124 -19.07 -12.58 -11.16
N ALA A 125 -18.39 -12.60 -12.31
CA ALA A 125 -17.45 -11.55 -12.69
C ALA A 125 -18.14 -10.19 -12.86
N GLY A 126 -19.30 -10.12 -13.51
CA GLY A 126 -20.06 -8.88 -13.71
C GLY A 126 -20.54 -8.26 -12.39
N GLU A 127 -21.13 -9.08 -11.51
CA GLU A 127 -21.58 -8.67 -10.17
C GLU A 127 -20.43 -8.06 -9.36
N LEU A 128 -19.31 -8.79 -9.28
CA LEU A 128 -18.13 -8.37 -8.52
C LEU A 128 -17.44 -7.15 -9.13
N MET A 129 -17.43 -7.03 -10.46
CA MET A 129 -16.91 -5.85 -11.14
C MET A 129 -17.71 -4.61 -10.72
N MET A 130 -19.04 -4.65 -10.75
CA MET A 130 -19.86 -3.49 -10.36
C MET A 130 -19.73 -3.16 -8.87
N GLU A 131 -19.71 -4.16 -7.98
CA GLU A 131 -19.62 -3.93 -6.54
C GLU A 131 -18.22 -3.47 -6.10
N ARG A 132 -17.15 -4.09 -6.62
CA ARG A 132 -15.80 -3.96 -6.08
C ARG A 132 -14.88 -3.04 -6.86
N PHE A 133 -15.20 -2.73 -8.11
CA PHE A 133 -14.34 -1.86 -8.92
C PHE A 133 -14.11 -0.47 -8.32
N PRO A 134 -15.14 0.23 -7.79
CA PRO A 134 -14.94 1.56 -7.19
C PRO A 134 -14.02 1.51 -5.97
N ILE A 135 -14.21 0.53 -5.08
CA ILE A 135 -13.38 0.38 -3.89
C ILE A 135 -11.95 -0.03 -4.24
N ASN A 136 -11.75 -0.87 -5.27
CA ASN A 136 -10.42 -1.26 -5.74
C ASN A 136 -9.63 -0.06 -6.29
N ILE A 137 -10.29 0.86 -7.01
CA ILE A 137 -9.67 2.11 -7.46
C ILE A 137 -9.28 2.97 -6.27
N LEU A 138 -10.19 3.15 -5.30
CA LEU A 138 -9.91 3.94 -4.10
C LEU A 138 -8.74 3.35 -3.31
N LEU A 139 -8.67 2.02 -3.19
CA LEU A 139 -7.61 1.32 -2.48
C LEU A 139 -6.25 1.49 -3.18
N PHE A 140 -6.22 1.40 -4.52
CA PHE A 140 -5.02 1.69 -5.31
C PHE A 140 -4.50 3.11 -5.04
N TRP A 141 -5.36 4.12 -5.18
CA TRP A 141 -4.95 5.52 -4.96
C TRP A 141 -4.58 5.80 -3.51
N SER A 142 -5.22 5.14 -2.55
CA SER A 142 -4.85 5.22 -1.14
C SER A 142 -3.44 4.68 -0.89
N ILE A 143 -3.09 3.54 -1.50
CA ILE A 143 -1.73 2.98 -1.40
C ILE A 143 -0.72 3.94 -2.02
N VAL A 144 -0.98 4.45 -3.23
CA VAL A 144 -0.10 5.43 -3.90
C VAL A 144 0.07 6.69 -3.03
N GLY A 145 -1.01 7.20 -2.44
CA GLY A 145 -1.00 8.37 -1.56
C GLY A 145 -0.17 8.15 -0.30
N VAL A 146 -0.33 7.01 0.37
CA VAL A 146 0.47 6.64 1.56
C VAL A 146 1.95 6.51 1.20
N LEU A 147 2.27 5.83 0.09
CA LEU A 147 3.66 5.71 -0.37
C LEU A 147 4.27 7.09 -0.64
N TYR A 148 3.52 8.00 -1.25
CA TYR A 148 3.95 9.38 -1.47
C TYR A 148 4.17 10.13 -0.16
N ALA A 149 3.24 10.04 0.78
CA ALA A 149 3.33 10.72 2.07
C ALA A 149 4.59 10.25 2.84
N VAL A 150 4.84 8.94 2.87
CA VAL A 150 6.03 8.35 3.50
C VAL A 150 7.32 8.84 2.83
N ASP A 151 7.37 8.87 1.50
CA ASP A 151 8.53 9.34 0.77
C ASP A 151 8.78 10.83 0.98
N HIS A 152 7.73 11.65 1.07
CA HIS A 152 7.84 13.07 1.37
C HIS A 152 8.31 13.32 2.80
N ALA A 153 7.77 12.58 3.78
CA ALA A 153 8.21 12.67 5.17
C ALA A 153 9.70 12.33 5.32
N ARG A 154 10.16 11.26 4.64
CA ARG A 154 11.58 10.89 4.62
C ARG A 154 12.45 11.97 3.98
N ALA A 155 12.02 12.54 2.86
CA ALA A 155 12.75 13.60 2.19
C ALA A 155 12.83 14.88 3.03
N LEU A 156 11.80 15.18 3.81
CA LEU A 156 11.79 16.32 4.74
C LEU A 156 12.76 16.09 5.90
N GLN A 157 12.70 14.91 6.53
CA GLN A 157 13.63 14.53 7.62
C GLN A 157 15.09 14.59 7.17
N GLU A 158 15.38 14.17 5.94
CA GLU A 158 16.74 14.24 5.40
C GLU A 158 17.21 15.69 5.21
N ARG A 159 16.33 16.57 4.70
CA ARG A 159 16.64 17.99 4.56
C ARG A 159 16.88 18.67 5.90
N GLU A 160 16.08 18.35 6.91
CA GLU A 160 16.24 18.88 8.27
C GLU A 160 17.57 18.44 8.89
N ARG A 161 17.97 17.17 8.69
CA ARG A 161 19.28 16.66 9.16
C ARG A 161 20.44 17.38 8.50
N VAL A 162 20.39 17.55 7.17
CA VAL A 162 21.43 18.26 6.42
C VAL A 162 21.51 19.72 6.83
N ALA A 163 20.37 20.40 6.97
CA ALA A 163 20.32 21.80 7.41
C ALA A 163 20.89 21.96 8.84
N GLY A 164 20.58 21.04 9.75
CA GLY A 164 21.13 21.02 11.10
C GLY A 164 22.65 20.83 11.12
N ALA A 165 23.19 19.94 10.29
CA ALA A 165 24.63 19.74 10.16
C ALA A 165 25.34 21.01 9.66
N VAL A 166 24.81 21.65 8.62
CA VAL A 166 25.36 22.91 8.08
C VAL A 166 25.31 24.03 9.12
N ALA A 167 24.21 24.17 9.86
CA ALA A 167 24.10 25.16 10.92
C ALA A 167 25.14 24.93 12.04
N ALA A 168 25.36 23.68 12.45
CA ALA A 168 26.36 23.33 13.45
C ALA A 168 27.79 23.62 12.98
N ASP A 169 28.08 23.43 11.70
CA ASP A 169 29.39 23.73 11.11
C ASP A 169 29.65 25.23 11.04
N LEU A 170 28.63 26.04 10.73
CA LEU A 170 28.74 27.50 10.78
C LEU A 170 29.01 28.03 12.19
N VAL A 171 28.30 27.51 13.20
CA VAL A 171 28.53 27.90 14.61
C VAL A 171 29.95 27.54 15.05
N ARG A 172 30.44 26.35 14.67
CA ARG A 172 31.83 25.94 14.96
C ARG A 172 32.85 26.83 14.26
N ALA A 173 32.63 27.18 13.00
CA ALA A 173 33.50 28.08 12.26
C ALA A 173 33.58 29.47 12.91
N GLN A 174 32.43 30.04 13.31
CA GLN A 174 32.37 31.34 13.99
C GLN A 174 33.09 31.31 15.35
N LEU A 175 32.91 30.25 16.14
CA LEU A 175 33.63 30.07 17.41
C LEU A 175 35.14 29.99 17.21
N HIS A 176 35.60 29.31 16.16
CA HIS A 176 37.02 29.23 15.83
C HIS A 176 37.58 30.62 15.49
N THR A 177 36.86 31.41 14.69
CA THR A 177 37.25 32.79 14.38
C THR A 177 37.28 33.67 15.62
N LEU A 178 36.29 33.57 16.50
CA LEU A 178 36.22 34.37 17.74
C LEU A 178 37.38 34.04 18.69
N ARG A 179 37.72 32.76 18.83
CA ARG A 179 38.88 32.33 19.62
C ARG A 179 40.20 32.84 19.05
N ALA A 180 40.35 32.81 17.73
CA ALA A 180 41.53 33.35 17.07
C ALA A 180 41.69 34.87 17.28
N GLN A 181 40.59 35.61 17.42
CA GLN A 181 40.63 37.04 17.74
C GLN A 181 40.92 37.36 19.22
N LEU A 182 40.56 36.46 20.16
CA LEU A 182 40.78 36.65 21.60
C LEU A 182 42.19 36.27 22.08
N GLN A 183 42.99 35.60 21.25
CA GLN A 183 44.41 35.38 21.48
C GLN A 183 45.25 36.14 20.45
N PRO A 184 45.26 37.48 20.46
CA PRO A 184 46.32 38.20 19.78
C PRO A 184 47.61 37.98 20.57
N HIS A 185 48.66 37.64 19.85
CA HIS A 185 50.02 37.45 20.37
C HIS A 185 50.50 38.69 21.14
#